data_AF-A0A7V7KC76-F1
#
_entry.id   AF-A0A7V7KC76-F1
#
_cell.length_a   1.000
_cell.length_b   1.000
_cell.length_c   1.000
_cell.angle_alpha   90.00
_cell.angle_beta   90.00
_cell.angle_gamma   90.00
#
_symmetry.space_group_name_H-M   'P 1'
#
loop_
_entity.id
_entity.type
_entity.pdbx_description
1 polymer ?
#
loop_
_entity_poly.entity_id
_entity_poly.type
_entity_poly.pdbx_seq_one_letter_code
_entity_poly.pdbx_strand_id
1 'polypeptide(L)' 'MLSRDRLIDAISKDDDPSDRAIDIIVSRLRKKIEKNPKKPRLILTITGYGYKLAGKVS' A
#
# COMPACT_ATOMS: atom_id res chain seq x y z
N MET A 1 3.68 11.20 6.32
CA MET A 1 4.35 10.19 5.46
C MET A 1 3.86 8.83 5.94
N LEU A 2 3.27 8.01 5.08
CA LEU A 2 2.81 6.67 5.47
C LEU A 2 4.05 5.75 5.36
N SER A 3 4.64 5.33 6.48
CA SER A 3 5.70 4.32 6.48
C SER A 3 5.09 2.93 6.38
N ARG A 4 5.88 1.94 5.94
CA ARG A 4 5.46 0.53 5.91
C ARG A 4 4.92 0.07 7.27
N ASP A 5 5.56 0.47 8.36
CA ASP A 5 5.15 0.15 9.73
C ASP A 5 3.75 0.68 10.07
N ARG A 6 3.40 1.88 9.61
CA ARG A 6 2.05 2.45 9.81
C ARG A 6 0.97 1.74 9.01
N LEU A 7 1.35 1.14 7.88
CA LEU A 7 0.47 0.28 7.08
C LEU A 7 0.27 -1.07 7.78
N ILE A 8 1.33 -1.65 8.35
CA ILE A 8 1.28 -2.85 9.19
C ILE A 8 0.31 -2.62 10.35
N ASP A 9 0.53 -1.60 11.18
CA ASP A 9 -0.30 -1.32 12.35
C ASP A 9 -1.79 -1.13 12.01
N ALA A 10 -2.10 -0.51 10.86
CA ALA A 10 -3.48 -0.24 10.45
C ALA A 10 -4.22 -1.47 9.91
N ILE A 11 -3.49 -2.50 9.45
CA ILE A 11 -4.04 -3.75 8.91
C ILE A 11 -4.01 -4.85 9.98
N SER A 12 -3.11 -4.74 10.96
CA SER A 12 -2.90 -5.73 12.03
C SER A 12 -3.93 -5.56 13.13
N LYS A 13 -5.06 -6.28 13.00
CA LYS A 13 -5.88 -6.58 14.17
C LYS A 13 -5.50 -7.90 14.85
N ASP A 14 -4.82 -8.83 14.17
CA ASP A 14 -4.58 -10.16 14.74
C ASP A 14 -3.27 -10.87 14.33
N ASP A 15 -2.52 -10.42 13.31
CA ASP A 15 -1.25 -11.07 12.93
C ASP A 15 -0.32 -10.05 12.26
N ASP A 16 0.95 -10.04 12.66
CA ASP A 16 2.02 -9.21 12.08
C ASP A 16 2.21 -9.60 10.59
N PRO A 17 1.67 -8.85 9.63
CA PRO A 17 1.70 -9.20 8.23
C PRO A 17 3.12 -8.97 7.74
N SER A 18 3.82 -10.05 7.41
CA SER A 18 5.13 -9.97 6.76
C SER A 18 5.12 -8.98 5.57
N ASP A 19 6.27 -8.39 5.26
CA ASP A 19 6.47 -7.50 4.10
C ASP A 19 5.81 -8.03 2.81
N ARG A 20 5.84 -9.35 2.60
CA ARG A 20 5.23 -10.00 1.44
C ARG A 20 3.70 -9.97 1.45
N ALA A 21 3.08 -10.06 2.63
CA ALA A 21 1.62 -9.92 2.77
C ALA A 21 1.19 -8.49 2.42
N ILE A 22 1.96 -7.47 2.83
CA ILE A 22 1.71 -6.07 2.49
C ILE A 22 1.75 -5.87 0.98
N ASP A 23 2.78 -6.39 0.30
CA ASP A 23 2.90 -6.27 -1.16
C ASP A 23 1.71 -6.92 -1.89
N ILE A 24 1.21 -8.06 -1.40
CA ILE A 24 0.01 -8.72 -1.93
C ILE A 24 -1.23 -7.85 -1.73
N ILE A 25 -1.41 -7.28 -0.55
CA ILE A 25 -2.55 -6.40 -0.22
C ILE A 25 -2.51 -5.14 -1.09
N VAL A 26 -1.35 -4.49 -1.21
CA VAL A 26 -1.17 -3.29 -2.03
C VAL A 26 -1.41 -3.60 -3.51
N SER A 27 -0.96 -4.75 -4.01
CA SER A 27 -1.22 -5.20 -5.37
C SER A 27 -2.72 -5.40 -5.63
N ARG A 28 -3.43 -6.05 -4.70
CA ARG A 28 -4.90 -6.22 -4.76
C ARG A 28 -5.63 -4.89 -4.70
N LEU A 29 -5.18 -3.97 -3.83
CA LEU A 29 -5.79 -2.67 -3.65
C LEU A 29 -5.62 -1.81 -4.90
N ARG A 30 -4.41 -1.72 -5.47
CA ARG A 30 -4.15 -1.02 -6.74
C ARG A 30 -5.05 -1.52 -7.87
N LYS A 31 -5.28 -2.84 -7.96
CA LYS A 31 -6.21 -3.41 -8.96
C LYS A 31 -7.66 -2.91 -8.80
N LYS A 32 -8.08 -2.56 -7.59
CA LYS A 32 -9.44 -2.08 -7.30
C LYS A 32 -9.60 -0.57 -7.48
N ILE A 33 -8.59 0.22 -7.10
CA ILE A 33 -8.72 1.69 -7.00
C ILE A 33 -7.96 2.45 -8.08
N GLU A 34 -6.95 1.87 -8.72
CA GLU A 34 -6.18 2.53 -9.77
C GLU A 34 -6.81 2.26 -11.12
N LYS A 35 -6.96 3.31 -11.94
CA LYS A 35 -7.38 3.17 -13.35
C LYS A 35 -6.42 2.28 -14.15
N ASN A 36 -5.13 2.32 -13.82
CA ASN A 36 -4.13 1.41 -14.39
C ASN A 36 -3.15 0.96 -13.29
N PRO A 37 -3.25 -0.29 -12.82
CA PRO A 37 -2.40 -0.81 -11.74
C PRO A 37 -0.90 -0.83 -12.07
N LYS A 38 -0.53 -0.86 -13.37
CA LYS A 38 0.87 -0.80 -13.82
C LYS A 38 1.46 0.61 -13.80
N LYS A 39 0.59 1.64 -13.71
CA LYS A 39 0.97 3.05 -13.60
C LYS A 39 0.23 3.68 -12.41
N PRO A 40 0.53 3.25 -11.16
CA PRO A 40 -0.22 3.66 -10.00
C PRO A 40 -0.03 5.15 -9.71
N ARG A 41 -1.11 5.86 -9.37
CA ARG A 41 -1.11 7.30 -9.05
C ARG A 41 -1.59 7.57 -7.63
N LEU A 42 -2.40 6.68 -7.06
CA LEU A 42 -2.94 6.81 -5.71
C LEU A 42 -1.98 6.20 -4.68
N ILE A 43 -1.43 5.01 -4.94
CA ILE A 43 -0.48 4.34 -4.04
C ILE A 43 0.87 4.23 -4.75
N LEU A 44 1.87 5.00 -4.32
CA LEU A 44 3.22 5.00 -4.89
C LEU A 44 4.15 4.07 -4.11
N THR A 45 5.03 3.36 -4.82
CA THR A 45 6.12 2.60 -4.18
C THR A 45 7.29 3.53 -3.94
N ILE A 46 7.79 3.58 -2.71
CA ILE A 46 9.03 4.26 -2.33
C ILE A 46 10.05 3.17 -1.97
N THR A 47 11.01 2.92 -2.86
CA THR A 47 12.02 1.88 -2.69
C THR A 47 12.78 2.05 -1.37
N GLY A 48 12.86 0.98 -0.57
CA GLY A 48 13.50 1.01 0.76
C GLY A 48 12.63 1.55 1.90
N TYR A 49 11.44 2.10 1.61
CA TYR A 49 10.55 2.70 2.62
C TYR A 49 9.13 2.13 2.61
N GLY A 50 8.69 1.52 1.50
CA GLY A 50 7.35 0.93 1.38
C GLY A 50 6.44 1.72 0.45
N TYR A 51 5.27 2.13 0.93
CA TYR A 51 4.22 2.70 0.09
C TYR A 51 3.69 4.03 0.61
N LYS A 52 3.48 4.98 -0.30
CA LYS A 52 2.92 6.30 0.02
C LYS A 52 1.58 6.48 -0.68
N LEU A 53 0.56 6.86 0.09
CA LEU A 53 -0.68 7.38 -0.48
C LEU A 53 -0.44 8.80 -1.01
N ALA A 54 -0.58 8.99 -2.31
CA ALA A 54 -0.26 10.23 -3.03
C ALA A 54 -1.48 10.87 -3.73
N GLY A 55 -2.61 10.17 -3.79
CA GLY A 55 -3.84 10.70 -4.37
C GLY A 55 -4.73 11.40 -3.34
N LYS A 56 -5.39 12.50 -3.73
CA LYS A 56 -6.67 12.88 -3.14
C LYS A 56 -7.72 11.93 -3.70
N VAL A 57 -8.39 11.19 -2.83
CA VAL A 57 -9.64 10.51 -3.16
C VAL A 57 -10.70 11.61 -3.21
N SER A 58 -11.16 11.96 -4.40
CA SER A 58 -12.35 12.82 -4.59
C SER A 58 -13.62 12.01 -4.39
#